data_AF-I5AZL5-F1
#
_entry.id   AF-I5AZL5-F1
#
_cell.length_a   1.000
_cell.length_b   1.000
_cell.length_c   1.000
_cell.angle_alpha   90.00
_cell.angle_beta   90.00
_cell.angle_gamma   90.00
#
_symmetry.space_group_name_H-M   'P 1'
#
loop_
_entity.id
_entity.type
_entity.pdbx_description
1 polymer ?
#
loop_
_entity_poly.entity_id
_entity_poly.type
_entity_poly.pdbx_seq_one_letter_code
_entity_poly.pdbx_strand_id
1 'polypeptide(L)'
;MTGRHPRVKTEPIFTNVVFILLALVFLTGCGQGLSDATKTQAKAVKQDLESTRDFIEAQKKKYAGLSTSPDFSAMAEYAAREKWGRAFADAGATLARAQDLYDKGLNVTIKQDKPEGEVQALAQIKQVNSIIRDAKDQAKAPLERVSRITAAMNRTQAMERSALESADTILSKVQDLEQGPVAKAKEQFPASEAKITARFAPFVKMADDTKVNTDIVKTQYKAHTEGPADYGAFVTAADAIEGAKVTLSREAPKFEKDLDQLYQSYTKILEDMKVDYFVNIYRESWDERSDFYNPRIFAYTVQVSPAVFQALNQSQGESIAELKSGGKGMNIRVTPGLESAFKALNLDLAAGWPDSRHNAATFYLESTQLKHFHKYLKEENGETSETGWEAVSASFYEQNLDNLGMAILSKPYGEFEPDPQAAPPGMAYVGNPKYGEWKKDENGNNFWSWYGKYAFFSNLFFFPPHYYSYGSWNRWRSDYRYKKPYYGQSQTGYTFGTRGSTMNQSPRYQNSTFSKTGGLKTASASVRGGASGLRGGGPKSKGK
;
A
#
# COMPACT_ATOMS: atom_id res chain seq x y z
N MET A 1 -41.11 40.90 -16.03
CA MET A 1 -42.44 40.44 -15.54
C MET A 1 -42.51 38.94 -15.78
N THR A 2 -42.36 38.11 -14.73
CA THR A 2 -43.48 37.41 -14.04
C THR A 2 -44.33 36.54 -14.99
N GLY A 3 -44.43 35.22 -14.87
CA GLY A 3 -43.82 34.25 -13.93
C GLY A 3 -44.64 32.94 -13.85
N ARG A 4 -44.18 31.99 -13.03
CA ARG A 4 -44.83 30.72 -12.58
C ARG A 4 -44.90 29.51 -13.55
N HIS A 5 -44.54 28.37 -12.95
CA HIS A 5 -44.61 26.98 -13.45
C HIS A 5 -46.04 26.45 -13.66
N PRO A 6 -46.15 25.22 -14.21
CA PRO A 6 -46.69 24.14 -13.38
C PRO A 6 -45.78 22.90 -13.26
N ARG A 7 -46.07 22.07 -12.25
CA ARG A 7 -45.44 20.75 -11.96
C ARG A 7 -45.97 19.66 -12.90
N VAL A 8 -45.27 18.51 -13.01
CA VAL A 8 -45.77 17.16 -12.61
C VAL A 8 -44.62 16.11 -12.64
N LYS A 9 -44.84 15.02 -11.90
CA LYS A 9 -43.92 13.93 -11.51
C LYS A 9 -43.53 12.96 -12.63
N THR A 10 -42.39 12.27 -12.46
CA THR A 10 -42.26 10.78 -12.55
C THR A 10 -40.94 10.27 -11.94
N GLU A 11 -41.02 9.16 -11.21
CA GLU A 11 -39.90 8.24 -10.85
C GLU A 11 -40.08 6.93 -11.67
N PRO A 12 -39.26 5.87 -11.49
CA PRO A 12 -37.79 5.76 -11.43
C PRO A 12 -37.30 4.86 -12.62
N ILE A 13 -36.02 4.44 -12.67
CA ILE A 13 -35.54 3.09 -13.11
C ILE A 13 -33.99 2.99 -13.08
N PHE A 14 -33.52 1.80 -12.70
CA PHE A 14 -32.19 1.14 -12.82
C PHE A 14 -31.17 1.72 -13.84
N THR A 15 -29.84 1.58 -13.68
CA THR A 15 -29.09 0.38 -13.26
C THR A 15 -27.66 0.69 -12.76
N ASN A 16 -27.08 -0.20 -11.94
CA ASN A 16 -25.66 -0.18 -11.54
C ASN A 16 -24.68 -0.45 -12.71
N VAL A 17 -23.41 -0.03 -12.56
CA VAL A 17 -22.11 -0.60 -13.04
C VAL A 17 -21.09 0.56 -13.12
N VAL A 18 -20.17 0.76 -12.15
CA VAL A 18 -18.90 0.05 -11.87
C VAL A 18 -17.66 0.67 -12.57
N PHE A 19 -16.78 1.25 -11.72
CA PHE A 19 -15.29 1.31 -11.81
C PHE A 19 -14.50 2.49 -12.45
N ILE A 20 -13.80 3.23 -11.56
CA ILE A 20 -12.32 3.39 -11.45
C ILE A 20 -11.50 4.49 -12.20
N LEU A 21 -10.47 4.99 -11.47
CA LEU A 21 -9.21 5.71 -11.83
C LEU A 21 -9.16 7.23 -12.14
N LEU A 22 -8.95 8.00 -11.07
CA LEU A 22 -7.81 8.90 -10.79
C LEU A 22 -7.09 9.70 -11.93
N ALA A 23 -7.30 11.03 -11.89
CA ALA A 23 -6.31 12.13 -12.00
C ALA A 23 -5.37 12.32 -13.23
N LEU A 24 -5.41 13.54 -13.80
CA LEU A 24 -4.26 14.30 -14.32
C LEU A 24 -4.58 15.81 -14.36
N VAL A 25 -3.57 16.69 -14.36
CA VAL A 25 -3.68 18.11 -13.91
C VAL A 25 -2.88 19.09 -14.79
N PHE A 26 -3.26 20.38 -14.72
CA PHE A 26 -2.65 21.62 -15.30
C PHE A 26 -3.04 21.92 -16.76
N LEU A 27 -3.28 23.17 -17.20
CA LEU A 27 -3.37 24.52 -16.57
C LEU A 27 -4.51 25.31 -17.28
N THR A 28 -5.14 26.38 -16.75
CA THR A 28 -4.60 27.74 -16.50
C THR A 28 -5.32 28.46 -15.35
N GLY A 29 -4.59 29.26 -14.57
CA GLY A 29 -5.16 30.21 -13.60
C GLY A 29 -5.06 29.80 -12.13
N CYS A 30 -4.43 30.66 -11.32
CA CYS A 30 -4.19 30.55 -9.86
C CYS A 30 -3.32 29.37 -9.40
N GLY A 31 -2.48 29.62 -8.39
CA GLY A 31 -1.63 28.58 -7.80
C GLY A 31 -2.50 27.50 -7.16
N GLN A 32 -2.23 26.23 -7.44
CA GLN A 32 -2.97 25.15 -6.81
C GLN A 32 -2.65 25.10 -5.33
N GLY A 33 -3.70 25.22 -4.51
CA GLY A 33 -3.65 24.92 -3.09
C GLY A 33 -3.96 23.45 -2.82
N LEU A 34 -4.69 23.19 -1.74
CA LEU A 34 -5.22 21.87 -1.42
C LEU A 34 -6.19 21.39 -2.50
N SER A 35 -6.30 20.07 -2.66
CA SER A 35 -7.20 19.46 -3.64
C SER A 35 -8.66 19.76 -3.33
N ASP A 36 -9.49 19.87 -4.37
CA ASP A 36 -10.93 20.07 -4.21
C ASP A 36 -11.60 18.92 -3.43
N ALA A 37 -11.04 17.71 -3.53
CA ALA A 37 -11.47 16.55 -2.74
C ALA A 37 -11.20 16.77 -1.23
N THR A 38 -10.03 17.27 -0.85
CA THR A 38 -9.68 17.58 0.54
C THR A 38 -10.46 18.78 1.08
N LYS A 39 -10.66 19.83 0.28
CA LYS A 39 -11.56 20.96 0.60
C LYS A 39 -13.00 20.50 0.82
N THR A 40 -13.50 19.60 -0.03
CA THR A 40 -14.85 19.02 0.09
C THR A 40 -14.98 18.16 1.35
N GLN A 41 -14.02 17.28 1.62
CA GLN A 41 -14.00 16.47 2.84
C GLN A 41 -13.97 17.34 4.09
N ALA A 42 -13.17 18.39 4.12
CA ALA A 42 -13.12 19.30 5.26
C ALA A 42 -14.44 20.07 5.49
N LYS A 43 -15.12 20.48 4.41
CA LYS A 43 -16.46 21.07 4.51
C LYS A 43 -17.46 20.06 5.10
N ALA A 44 -17.36 18.79 4.71
CA ALA A 44 -18.17 17.72 5.30
C ALA A 44 -17.86 17.53 6.80
N VAL A 45 -16.58 17.55 7.23
CA VAL A 45 -16.20 17.51 8.66
C VAL A 45 -16.90 18.62 9.46
N LYS A 46 -16.97 19.85 8.93
CA LYS A 46 -17.68 20.95 9.60
C LYS A 46 -19.18 20.65 9.76
N GLN A 47 -19.83 20.14 8.71
CA GLN A 47 -21.24 19.75 8.75
C GLN A 47 -21.49 18.54 9.67
N ASP A 48 -20.54 17.62 9.77
CA ASP A 48 -20.57 16.49 10.69
C ASP A 48 -20.45 16.98 12.15
N LEU A 49 -19.61 17.98 12.46
CA LEU A 49 -19.54 18.58 13.81
C LEU A 49 -20.88 19.21 14.23
N GLU A 50 -21.50 19.97 13.32
CA GLU A 50 -22.81 20.61 13.54
C GLU A 50 -23.92 19.56 13.73
N SER A 51 -24.09 18.64 12.79
CA SER A 51 -25.11 17.58 12.87
C SER A 51 -24.89 16.58 14.02
N THR A 52 -23.65 16.37 14.47
CA THR A 52 -23.37 15.54 15.65
C THR A 52 -23.82 16.23 16.94
N ARG A 53 -23.73 17.57 17.03
CA ARG A 53 -24.24 18.33 18.18
C ARG A 53 -25.75 18.14 18.32
N ASP A 54 -26.48 18.29 17.21
CA ASP A 54 -27.92 18.08 17.15
C ASP A 54 -28.30 16.62 17.45
N PHE A 55 -27.50 15.66 16.96
CA PHE A 55 -27.67 14.24 17.26
C PHE A 55 -27.53 13.94 18.76
N ILE A 56 -26.51 14.48 19.44
CA ILE A 56 -26.28 14.27 20.88
C ILE A 56 -27.48 14.79 21.68
N GLU A 57 -27.94 16.02 21.42
CA GLU A 57 -29.11 16.58 22.11
C GLU A 57 -30.40 15.82 21.78
N ALA A 58 -30.55 15.30 20.56
CA ALA A 58 -31.68 14.43 20.20
C ALA A 58 -31.68 13.10 20.98
N GLN A 59 -30.53 12.44 21.15
CA GLN A 59 -30.45 11.21 21.97
C GLN A 59 -30.66 11.51 23.46
N LYS A 60 -30.08 12.60 23.96
CA LYS A 60 -30.27 13.08 25.35
C LYS A 60 -31.74 13.37 25.65
N LYS A 61 -32.47 14.01 24.72
CA LYS A 61 -33.92 14.26 24.86
C LYS A 61 -34.75 12.97 24.84
N LYS A 62 -34.42 12.01 23.97
CA LYS A 62 -35.05 10.68 23.96
C LYS A 62 -34.83 9.94 25.28
N TYR A 63 -33.59 9.94 25.76
CA TYR A 63 -33.23 9.33 27.04
C TYR A 63 -33.94 10.00 28.21
N ALA A 64 -34.02 11.34 28.26
CA ALA A 64 -34.74 12.05 29.30
C ALA A 64 -36.22 11.63 29.36
N GLY A 65 -36.93 11.63 28.22
CA GLY A 65 -38.33 11.20 28.16
C GLY A 65 -38.54 9.73 28.54
N LEU A 66 -37.62 8.85 28.14
CA LEU A 66 -37.61 7.45 28.57
C LEU A 66 -37.37 7.33 30.08
N SER A 67 -36.40 8.04 30.65
CA SER A 67 -36.04 7.95 32.07
C SER A 67 -37.15 8.40 33.02
N THR A 68 -38.12 9.16 32.52
CA THR A 68 -39.34 9.56 33.25
C THR A 68 -40.54 8.62 33.04
N SER A 69 -40.43 7.57 32.21
CA SER A 69 -41.54 6.64 31.98
C SER A 69 -41.62 5.56 33.07
N PRO A 70 -42.82 5.03 33.38
CA PRO A 70 -42.96 3.89 34.30
C PRO A 70 -42.14 2.67 33.88
N ASP A 71 -42.02 2.43 32.57
CA ASP A 71 -41.31 1.29 31.97
C ASP A 71 -39.79 1.32 32.22
N PHE A 72 -39.22 2.49 32.57
CA PHE A 72 -37.81 2.64 32.90
C PHE A 72 -37.46 2.20 34.34
N SER A 73 -38.45 1.89 35.18
CA SER A 73 -38.23 1.41 36.54
C SER A 73 -37.28 0.19 36.61
N ALA A 74 -37.43 -0.77 35.70
CA ALA A 74 -36.55 -1.94 35.56
C ALA A 74 -35.13 -1.62 35.06
N MET A 75 -34.87 -0.37 34.62
CA MET A 75 -33.60 0.08 34.05
C MET A 75 -32.84 1.05 34.97
N ALA A 76 -33.48 1.58 36.01
CA ALA A 76 -32.93 2.65 36.85
C ALA A 76 -31.63 2.27 37.58
N GLU A 77 -31.53 1.04 38.08
CA GLU A 77 -30.33 0.54 38.75
C GLU A 77 -29.13 0.44 37.79
N TYR A 78 -29.34 -0.15 36.61
CA TYR A 78 -28.32 -0.21 35.55
C TYR A 78 -27.88 1.19 35.13
N ALA A 79 -28.82 2.12 34.94
CA ALA A 79 -28.56 3.50 34.57
C ALA A 79 -27.69 4.26 35.58
N ALA A 80 -27.92 4.04 36.88
CA ALA A 80 -27.12 4.62 37.95
C ALA A 80 -25.71 4.00 38.00
N ARG A 81 -25.63 2.66 37.96
CA ARG A 81 -24.38 1.89 38.07
C ARG A 81 -23.44 2.10 36.89
N GLU A 82 -23.98 2.07 35.67
CA GLU A 82 -23.28 2.29 34.41
C GLU A 82 -23.20 3.78 34.02
N LYS A 83 -23.72 4.69 34.87
CA LYS A 83 -23.61 6.16 34.75
C LYS A 83 -24.15 6.72 33.43
N TRP A 84 -25.19 6.12 32.86
CA TRP A 84 -25.77 6.49 31.55
C TRP A 84 -26.09 7.98 31.41
N GLY A 85 -26.53 8.65 32.48
CA GLY A 85 -26.79 10.09 32.48
C GLY A 85 -25.56 10.97 32.19
N ARG A 86 -24.33 10.49 32.43
CA ARG A 86 -23.08 11.20 32.11
C ARG A 86 -22.66 11.05 30.64
N ALA A 87 -23.07 9.97 29.98
CA ALA A 87 -22.63 9.65 28.62
C ALA A 87 -22.89 10.79 27.60
N PHE A 88 -23.97 11.57 27.78
CA PHE A 88 -24.25 12.74 26.94
C PHE A 88 -23.33 13.93 27.21
N ALA A 89 -22.90 14.13 28.46
CA ALA A 89 -21.91 15.14 28.80
C ALA A 89 -20.52 14.74 28.29
N ASP A 90 -20.17 13.46 28.41
CA ASP A 90 -18.94 12.88 27.88
C ASP A 90 -18.91 12.98 26.34
N ALA A 91 -20.01 12.65 25.66
CA ALA A 91 -20.19 12.85 24.21
C ALA A 91 -20.02 14.32 23.80
N GLY A 92 -20.63 15.25 24.55
CA GLY A 92 -20.47 16.69 24.32
C GLY A 92 -19.02 17.16 24.48
N ALA A 93 -18.32 16.68 25.51
CA ALA A 93 -16.90 16.97 25.73
C ALA A 93 -16.01 16.34 24.64
N THR A 94 -16.35 15.14 24.15
CA THR A 94 -15.67 14.48 23.03
C THR A 94 -15.86 15.25 21.73
N LEU A 95 -17.08 15.69 21.43
CA LEU A 95 -17.35 16.56 20.28
C LEU A 95 -16.64 17.92 20.41
N ALA A 96 -16.53 18.49 21.61
CA ALA A 96 -15.77 19.71 21.83
C ALA A 96 -14.26 19.54 21.54
N ARG A 97 -13.66 18.38 21.84
CA ARG A 97 -12.28 18.06 21.43
C ARG A 97 -12.15 17.94 19.90
N ALA A 98 -13.15 17.36 19.22
CA ALA A 98 -13.18 17.31 17.75
C ALA A 98 -13.29 18.71 17.13
N GLN A 99 -14.13 19.57 17.70
CA GLN A 99 -14.29 20.97 17.32
C GLN A 99 -12.96 21.75 17.50
N ASP A 100 -12.25 21.57 18.61
CA ASP A 100 -10.98 22.26 18.86
C ASP A 100 -9.87 21.86 17.86
N LEU A 101 -9.78 20.57 17.54
CA LEU A 101 -8.86 20.03 16.51
C LEU A 101 -9.23 20.51 15.09
N TYR A 102 -10.52 20.68 14.81
CA TYR A 102 -10.97 21.32 13.59
C TYR A 102 -10.56 22.79 13.54
N ASP A 103 -10.90 23.59 14.56
CA ASP A 103 -10.74 25.04 14.52
C ASP A 103 -9.28 25.51 14.62
N LYS A 104 -8.46 24.85 15.45
CA LYS A 104 -7.03 25.18 15.63
C LYS A 104 -6.09 24.42 14.69
N GLY A 105 -6.53 23.27 14.17
CA GLY A 105 -5.75 22.42 13.27
C GLY A 105 -6.23 22.54 11.83
N LEU A 106 -7.26 21.77 11.48
CA LEU A 106 -7.70 21.57 10.10
C LEU A 106 -8.09 22.88 9.39
N ASN A 107 -8.87 23.75 10.05
CA ASN A 107 -9.31 25.05 9.55
C ASN A 107 -8.12 26.00 9.29
N VAL A 108 -7.02 25.89 10.06
CA VAL A 108 -5.79 26.65 9.82
C VAL A 108 -5.08 26.12 8.57
N THR A 109 -4.90 24.80 8.45
CA THR A 109 -4.28 24.16 7.28
C THR A 109 -5.05 24.47 5.99
N ILE A 110 -6.39 24.49 6.03
CA ILE A 110 -7.23 24.83 4.87
C ILE A 110 -7.11 26.30 4.47
N LYS A 111 -7.07 27.23 5.45
CA LYS A 111 -6.92 28.66 5.17
C LYS A 111 -5.57 29.04 4.59
N GLN A 112 -4.53 28.23 4.82
CA GLN A 112 -3.23 28.42 4.18
C GLN A 112 -3.27 28.04 2.69
N ASP A 113 -4.14 27.09 2.33
CA ASP A 113 -4.38 26.59 0.97
C ASP A 113 -3.11 26.31 0.16
N LYS A 114 -2.21 25.47 0.71
CA LYS A 114 -0.93 25.11 0.09
C LYS A 114 -0.81 23.61 -0.21
N PRO A 115 -0.15 23.20 -1.32
CA PRO A 115 0.06 21.79 -1.66
C PRO A 115 0.72 20.96 -0.56
N GLU A 116 1.69 21.53 0.17
CA GLU A 116 2.44 20.82 1.20
C GLU A 116 1.55 20.44 2.40
N GLY A 117 0.39 21.09 2.55
CA GLY A 117 -0.58 20.81 3.60
C GLY A 117 -1.49 19.61 3.34
N GLU A 118 -1.49 19.02 2.13
CA GLU A 118 -2.47 18.00 1.73
C GLU A 118 -2.44 16.76 2.65
N VAL A 119 -1.26 16.20 2.91
CA VAL A 119 -1.07 15.03 3.78
C VAL A 119 -1.48 15.34 5.23
N GLN A 120 -1.17 16.54 5.70
CA GLN A 120 -1.53 17.00 7.04
C GLN A 120 -3.05 17.18 7.17
N ALA A 121 -3.71 17.80 6.19
CA ALA A 121 -5.15 18.00 6.16
C ALA A 121 -5.89 16.66 6.16
N LEU A 122 -5.46 15.68 5.34
CA LEU A 122 -6.04 14.33 5.32
C LEU A 122 -5.89 13.59 6.66
N ALA A 123 -4.73 13.72 7.31
CA ALA A 123 -4.52 13.15 8.65
C ALA A 123 -5.42 13.80 9.71
N GLN A 124 -5.56 15.12 9.69
CA GLN A 124 -6.44 15.88 10.58
C GLN A 124 -7.93 15.53 10.33
N ILE A 125 -8.37 15.44 9.07
CA ILE A 125 -9.72 14.99 8.70
C ILE A 125 -10.00 13.61 9.28
N LYS A 126 -9.09 12.65 9.11
CA LYS A 126 -9.22 11.29 9.66
C LYS A 126 -9.34 11.30 11.19
N GLN A 127 -8.53 12.11 11.87
CA GLN A 127 -8.53 12.24 13.33
C GLN A 127 -9.85 12.83 13.85
N VAL A 128 -10.28 13.98 13.30
CA VAL A 128 -11.52 14.64 13.70
C VAL A 128 -12.73 13.74 13.44
N ASN A 129 -12.80 13.09 12.27
CA ASN A 129 -13.87 12.13 11.96
C ASN A 129 -13.88 10.89 12.86
N SER A 130 -12.75 10.51 13.47
CA SER A 130 -12.76 9.45 14.48
C SER A 130 -13.40 9.91 15.77
N ILE A 131 -13.01 11.08 16.27
CA ILE A 131 -13.53 11.63 17.52
C ILE A 131 -15.02 11.99 17.39
N ILE A 132 -15.48 12.37 16.19
CA ILE A 132 -16.91 12.53 15.88
C ILE A 132 -17.67 11.21 16.00
N ARG A 133 -17.12 10.08 15.53
CA ARG A 133 -17.73 8.75 15.72
C ARG A 133 -17.78 8.39 17.21
N ASP A 134 -16.68 8.56 17.93
CA ASP A 134 -16.61 8.30 19.37
C ASP A 134 -17.70 9.08 20.14
N ALA A 135 -17.93 10.36 19.78
CA ALA A 135 -19.00 11.17 20.35
C ALA A 135 -20.42 10.67 19.97
N LYS A 136 -20.64 10.27 18.71
CA LYS A 136 -21.91 9.67 18.26
C LYS A 136 -22.20 8.38 19.03
N ASP A 137 -21.20 7.53 19.25
CA ASP A 137 -21.36 6.24 19.90
C ASP A 137 -21.56 6.38 21.42
N GLN A 138 -20.83 7.29 22.08
CA GLN A 138 -21.11 7.70 23.47
C GLN A 138 -22.56 8.17 23.67
N ALA A 139 -23.12 8.94 22.73
CA ALA A 139 -24.49 9.43 22.82
C ALA A 139 -25.57 8.38 22.49
N LYS A 140 -25.23 7.31 21.76
CA LYS A 140 -26.16 6.18 21.53
C LYS A 140 -26.19 5.20 22.68
N ALA A 141 -25.02 4.96 23.30
CA ALA A 141 -24.79 3.86 24.23
C ALA A 141 -25.89 3.69 25.30
N PRO A 142 -26.43 4.72 25.98
CA PRO A 142 -27.54 4.55 26.93
C PRO A 142 -28.80 3.90 26.33
N LEU A 143 -29.21 4.33 25.14
CA LEU A 143 -30.46 3.87 24.51
C LEU A 143 -30.28 2.50 23.85
N GLU A 144 -29.12 2.25 23.26
CA GLU A 144 -28.74 0.91 22.77
C GLU A 144 -28.66 -0.08 23.93
N ARG A 145 -28.09 0.32 25.08
CA ARG A 145 -27.97 -0.51 26.27
C ARG A 145 -29.32 -0.87 26.87
N VAL A 146 -30.26 0.08 26.99
CA VAL A 146 -31.65 -0.24 27.36
C VAL A 146 -32.24 -1.25 26.37
N SER A 147 -32.09 -1.02 25.06
CA SER A 147 -32.63 -1.93 24.04
C SER A 147 -32.06 -3.36 24.17
N ARG A 148 -30.75 -3.52 24.44
CA ARG A 148 -30.11 -4.83 24.66
C ARG A 148 -30.62 -5.50 25.95
N ILE A 149 -30.71 -4.78 27.07
CA ILE A 149 -31.18 -5.32 28.35
C ILE A 149 -32.66 -5.73 28.25
N THR A 150 -33.53 -4.90 27.68
CA THR A 150 -34.93 -5.24 27.42
C THR A 150 -35.07 -6.44 26.46
N ALA A 151 -34.22 -6.54 25.43
CA ALA A 151 -34.22 -7.70 24.55
C ALA A 151 -33.79 -8.99 25.28
N ALA A 152 -32.83 -8.90 26.19
CA ALA A 152 -32.40 -10.02 27.02
C ALA A 152 -33.50 -10.48 27.98
N MET A 153 -34.14 -9.56 28.72
CA MET A 153 -35.26 -9.86 29.61
C MET A 153 -36.42 -10.60 28.91
N ASN A 154 -36.66 -10.30 27.64
CA ASN A 154 -37.72 -10.94 26.84
C ASN A 154 -37.27 -12.25 26.16
N ARG A 155 -35.98 -12.58 26.13
CA ARG A 155 -35.40 -13.69 25.34
C ARG A 155 -34.25 -14.39 26.06
N THR A 156 -34.26 -14.44 27.38
CA THR A 156 -33.11 -14.84 28.21
C THR A 156 -32.57 -16.21 27.83
N GLN A 157 -33.45 -17.22 27.68
CA GLN A 157 -33.07 -18.58 27.28
C GLN A 157 -32.46 -18.64 25.87
N ALA A 158 -32.96 -17.87 24.91
CA ALA A 158 -32.42 -17.86 23.55
C ALA A 158 -31.04 -17.18 23.51
N MET A 159 -30.83 -16.15 24.34
CA MET A 159 -29.54 -15.46 24.46
C MET A 159 -28.51 -16.30 25.20
N GLU A 160 -28.89 -16.98 26.29
CA GLU A 160 -28.03 -17.92 27.02
C GLU A 160 -27.58 -19.06 26.09
N ARG A 161 -28.53 -19.70 25.41
CA ARG A 161 -28.23 -20.78 24.46
C ARG A 161 -27.27 -20.34 23.36
N SER A 162 -27.52 -19.18 22.72
CA SER A 162 -26.62 -18.62 21.70
C SER A 162 -25.21 -18.43 22.26
N ALA A 163 -25.10 -17.79 23.43
CA ALA A 163 -23.82 -17.53 24.07
C ALA A 163 -23.08 -18.83 24.44
N LEU A 164 -23.77 -19.87 24.90
CA LEU A 164 -23.15 -21.17 25.19
C LEU A 164 -22.71 -21.93 23.94
N GLU A 165 -23.54 -21.98 22.88
CA GLU A 165 -23.16 -22.56 21.58
C GLU A 165 -21.97 -21.81 20.96
N SER A 166 -21.91 -20.49 21.14
CA SER A 166 -20.81 -19.63 20.71
C SER A 166 -19.53 -19.82 21.55
N ALA A 167 -19.66 -19.99 22.87
CA ALA A 167 -18.53 -20.27 23.74
C ALA A 167 -17.91 -21.63 23.43
N ASP A 168 -18.72 -22.68 23.25
CA ASP A 168 -18.27 -24.02 22.87
C ASP A 168 -17.51 -24.00 21.53
N THR A 169 -18.03 -23.27 20.54
CA THR A 169 -17.36 -23.02 19.25
C THR A 169 -15.98 -22.39 19.44
N ILE A 170 -15.86 -21.37 20.30
CA ILE A 170 -14.59 -20.68 20.54
C ILE A 170 -13.59 -21.59 21.23
N LEU A 171 -14.00 -22.23 22.33
CA LEU A 171 -13.12 -23.06 23.15
C LEU A 171 -12.59 -24.25 22.37
N SER A 172 -13.48 -24.95 21.65
CA SER A 172 -13.11 -26.08 20.78
C SER A 172 -12.13 -25.64 19.68
N LYS A 173 -12.43 -24.56 18.94
CA LYS A 173 -11.56 -24.10 17.85
C LYS A 173 -10.20 -23.58 18.34
N VAL A 174 -10.13 -22.93 19.52
CA VAL A 174 -8.83 -22.53 20.09
C VAL A 174 -8.03 -23.76 20.55
N GLN A 175 -8.69 -24.76 21.15
CA GLN A 175 -8.04 -26.02 21.51
C GLN A 175 -7.54 -26.79 20.28
N ASP A 176 -8.33 -26.86 19.21
CA ASP A 176 -7.94 -27.48 17.93
C ASP A 176 -6.71 -26.81 17.32
N LEU A 177 -6.66 -25.46 17.36
CA LEU A 177 -5.49 -24.70 16.91
C LEU A 177 -4.25 -25.01 17.76
N GLU A 178 -4.40 -25.06 19.09
CA GLU A 178 -3.32 -25.35 20.02
C GLU A 178 -2.74 -26.76 19.81
N GLN A 179 -3.61 -27.77 19.78
CA GLN A 179 -3.23 -29.19 19.72
C GLN A 179 -2.84 -29.65 18.30
N GLY A 180 -3.34 -28.97 17.25
CA GLY A 180 -3.01 -29.26 15.86
C GLY A 180 -1.85 -28.40 15.32
N PRO A 181 -2.15 -27.33 14.57
CA PRO A 181 -1.12 -26.57 13.83
C PRO A 181 -0.09 -25.89 14.73
N VAL A 182 -0.46 -25.43 15.94
CA VAL A 182 0.48 -24.80 16.87
C VAL A 182 1.47 -25.80 17.44
N ALA A 183 1.01 -26.91 18.02
CA ALA A 183 1.87 -27.97 18.55
C ALA A 183 2.84 -28.49 17.48
N LYS A 184 2.32 -28.82 16.28
CA LYS A 184 3.13 -29.26 15.14
C LYS A 184 4.17 -28.21 14.71
N ALA A 185 3.81 -26.93 14.69
CA ALA A 185 4.75 -25.87 14.36
C ALA A 185 5.84 -25.72 15.43
N LYS A 186 5.51 -25.82 16.72
CA LYS A 186 6.52 -25.77 17.79
C LYS A 186 7.51 -26.93 17.71
N GLU A 187 7.01 -28.14 17.48
CA GLU A 187 7.82 -29.35 17.32
C GLU A 187 8.81 -29.23 16.14
N GLN A 188 8.33 -28.79 14.98
CA GLN A 188 9.17 -28.69 13.77
C GLN A 188 10.04 -27.43 13.73
N PHE A 189 9.72 -26.40 14.52
CA PHE A 189 10.40 -25.10 14.52
C PHE A 189 10.75 -24.60 15.93
N PRO A 190 11.56 -25.34 16.72
CA PRO A 190 11.92 -24.94 18.08
C PRO A 190 12.59 -23.56 18.14
N ALA A 191 13.38 -23.19 17.13
CA ALA A 191 13.99 -21.86 17.01
C ALA A 191 12.98 -20.70 16.87
N SER A 192 11.73 -20.99 16.49
CA SER A 192 10.64 -20.03 16.34
C SER A 192 9.53 -20.22 17.37
N GLU A 193 9.68 -21.11 18.36
CA GLU A 193 8.65 -21.40 19.38
C GLU A 193 8.18 -20.14 20.11
N ALA A 194 9.09 -19.25 20.50
CA ALA A 194 8.75 -17.99 21.15
C ALA A 194 7.89 -17.08 20.25
N LYS A 195 8.19 -17.04 18.94
CA LYS A 195 7.42 -16.28 17.94
C LYS A 195 6.03 -16.90 17.73
N ILE A 196 5.94 -18.24 17.66
CA ILE A 196 4.68 -18.99 17.54
C ILE A 196 3.80 -18.72 18.76
N THR A 197 4.35 -18.85 19.97
CA THR A 197 3.64 -18.62 21.24
C THR A 197 3.14 -17.18 21.34
N ALA A 198 3.96 -16.19 21.00
CA ALA A 198 3.56 -14.78 21.01
C ALA A 198 2.42 -14.48 20.02
N ARG A 199 2.42 -15.12 18.83
CA ARG A 199 1.32 -14.99 17.84
C ARG A 199 0.05 -15.72 18.26
N PHE A 200 0.15 -16.81 19.02
CA PHE A 200 -1.00 -17.57 19.50
C PHE A 200 -1.64 -17.00 20.78
N ALA A 201 -0.88 -16.26 21.61
CA ALA A 201 -1.35 -15.69 22.87
C ALA A 201 -2.71 -14.92 22.83
N PRO A 202 -3.07 -14.19 21.75
CA PRO A 202 -4.40 -13.56 21.65
C PRO A 202 -5.57 -14.57 21.65
N PHE A 203 -5.37 -15.77 21.10
CA PHE A 203 -6.38 -16.83 21.08
C PHE A 203 -6.52 -17.50 22.46
N VAL A 204 -5.40 -17.71 23.17
CA VAL A 204 -5.41 -18.17 24.57
C VAL A 204 -6.20 -17.19 25.44
N LYS A 205 -5.89 -15.88 25.35
CA LYS A 205 -6.65 -14.85 26.09
C LYS A 205 -8.13 -14.86 25.71
N MET A 206 -8.46 -15.00 24.43
CA MET A 206 -9.85 -15.08 23.97
C MET A 206 -10.59 -16.27 24.58
N ALA A 207 -9.96 -17.44 24.69
CA ALA A 207 -10.53 -18.61 25.35
C ALA A 207 -10.72 -18.38 26.86
N ASP A 208 -9.76 -17.77 27.55
CA ASP A 208 -9.88 -17.49 28.98
C ASP A 208 -10.95 -16.43 29.30
N ASP A 209 -10.99 -15.33 28.53
CA ASP A 209 -12.07 -14.34 28.58
C ASP A 209 -13.43 -15.00 28.29
N THR A 210 -13.50 -15.97 27.36
CA THR A 210 -14.72 -16.71 27.03
C THR A 210 -15.19 -17.60 28.19
N LYS A 211 -14.29 -18.27 28.92
CA LYS A 211 -14.63 -19.04 30.13
C LYS A 211 -15.26 -18.14 31.20
N VAL A 212 -14.61 -17.02 31.51
CA VAL A 212 -15.11 -16.06 32.51
C VAL A 212 -16.49 -15.51 32.14
N ASN A 213 -16.70 -15.12 30.87
CA ASN A 213 -18.01 -14.67 30.40
C ASN A 213 -19.05 -15.81 30.40
N THR A 214 -18.66 -17.04 30.11
CA THR A 214 -19.55 -18.22 30.15
C THR A 214 -20.09 -18.45 31.57
N ASP A 215 -19.22 -18.31 32.59
CA ASP A 215 -19.62 -18.45 33.99
C ASP A 215 -20.56 -17.33 34.44
N ILE A 216 -20.35 -16.10 33.96
CA ILE A 216 -21.29 -14.96 34.17
C ILE A 216 -22.65 -15.26 33.53
N VAL A 217 -22.68 -15.70 32.26
CA VAL A 217 -23.92 -16.05 31.54
C VAL A 217 -24.70 -17.11 32.30
N LYS A 218 -24.05 -18.23 32.69
CA LYS A 218 -24.68 -19.31 33.46
C LYS A 218 -25.20 -18.84 34.82
N THR A 219 -24.40 -18.05 35.54
CA THR A 219 -24.76 -17.52 36.87
C THR A 219 -25.99 -16.62 36.79
N GLN A 220 -26.03 -15.70 35.83
CA GLN A 220 -27.16 -14.77 35.70
C GLN A 220 -28.40 -15.43 35.08
N TYR A 221 -28.24 -16.45 34.22
CA TYR A 221 -29.38 -17.25 33.76
C TYR A 221 -30.02 -18.05 34.90
N LYS A 222 -29.22 -18.68 35.77
CA LYS A 222 -29.73 -19.33 36.98
C LYS A 222 -30.39 -18.32 37.94
N ALA A 223 -29.76 -17.16 38.13
CA ALA A 223 -30.35 -16.08 38.92
C ALA A 223 -31.71 -15.64 38.37
N HIS A 224 -31.91 -15.61 37.05
CA HIS A 224 -33.20 -15.24 36.44
C HIS A 224 -34.34 -16.22 36.80
N THR A 225 -34.03 -17.51 36.95
CA THR A 225 -35.03 -18.52 37.34
C THR A 225 -35.27 -18.60 38.84
N GLU A 226 -34.35 -18.12 39.68
CA GLU A 226 -34.36 -18.33 41.13
C GLU A 226 -34.42 -17.03 41.98
N GLY A 227 -34.27 -15.84 41.37
CA GLY A 227 -34.18 -14.56 42.07
C GLY A 227 -33.96 -13.35 41.14
N PRO A 228 -33.30 -12.27 41.61
CA PRO A 228 -32.99 -11.10 40.79
C PRO A 228 -31.71 -11.32 39.96
N ALA A 229 -31.85 -11.38 38.64
CA ALA A 229 -30.72 -11.44 37.71
C ALA A 229 -30.16 -10.06 37.35
N ASP A 230 -28.83 -9.97 37.27
CA ASP A 230 -28.12 -8.84 36.68
C ASP A 230 -28.08 -8.99 35.16
N TYR A 231 -29.13 -8.50 34.50
CA TYR A 231 -29.23 -8.50 33.03
C TYR A 231 -28.16 -7.63 32.36
N GLY A 232 -27.62 -6.63 33.05
CA GLY A 232 -26.49 -5.84 32.57
C GLY A 232 -25.23 -6.70 32.43
N ALA A 233 -24.89 -7.46 33.47
CA ALA A 233 -23.77 -8.40 33.46
C ALA A 233 -23.99 -9.54 32.45
N PHE A 234 -25.19 -10.12 32.41
CA PHE A 234 -25.58 -11.16 31.45
C PHE A 234 -25.38 -10.71 29.99
N VAL A 235 -25.94 -9.55 29.61
CA VAL A 235 -25.79 -9.01 28.25
C VAL A 235 -24.34 -8.71 27.93
N THR A 236 -23.58 -8.09 28.84
CA THR A 236 -22.16 -7.79 28.59
C THR A 236 -21.36 -9.05 28.32
N ALA A 237 -21.60 -10.12 29.08
CA ALA A 237 -20.91 -11.39 28.91
C ALA A 237 -21.33 -12.12 27.62
N ALA A 238 -22.64 -12.17 27.31
CA ALA A 238 -23.14 -12.77 26.08
C ALA A 238 -22.61 -12.03 24.83
N ASP A 239 -22.66 -10.69 24.82
CA ASP A 239 -22.19 -9.86 23.70
C ASP A 239 -20.66 -9.95 23.53
N ALA A 240 -19.90 -10.13 24.62
CA ALA A 240 -18.47 -10.39 24.57
C ALA A 240 -18.14 -11.75 23.92
N ILE A 241 -18.90 -12.80 24.23
CA ILE A 241 -18.73 -14.13 23.61
C ILE A 241 -19.06 -14.09 22.11
N GLU A 242 -20.20 -13.49 21.73
CA GLU A 242 -20.55 -13.36 20.30
C GLU A 242 -19.53 -12.51 19.53
N GLY A 243 -19.03 -11.41 20.13
CA GLY A 243 -17.95 -10.60 19.56
C GLY A 243 -16.62 -11.35 19.44
N ALA A 244 -16.30 -12.23 20.40
CA ALA A 244 -15.13 -13.10 20.35
C ALA A 244 -15.26 -14.12 19.21
N LYS A 245 -16.42 -14.76 19.02
CA LYS A 245 -16.69 -15.69 17.91
C LYS A 245 -16.53 -15.04 16.53
N VAL A 246 -17.05 -13.81 16.36
CA VAL A 246 -16.89 -13.02 15.12
C VAL A 246 -15.43 -12.60 14.89
N THR A 247 -14.66 -12.42 15.96
CA THR A 247 -13.21 -12.16 15.85
C THR A 247 -12.45 -13.43 15.50
N LEU A 248 -12.76 -14.56 16.13
CA LEU A 248 -12.14 -15.85 15.88
C LEU A 248 -12.31 -16.31 14.44
N SER A 249 -13.52 -16.23 13.88
CA SER A 249 -13.81 -16.64 12.50
C SER A 249 -13.04 -15.83 11.45
N ARG A 250 -12.63 -14.60 11.79
CA ARG A 250 -11.84 -13.71 10.93
C ARG A 250 -10.33 -13.87 11.13
N GLU A 251 -9.87 -14.07 12.36
CA GLU A 251 -8.43 -14.09 12.67
C GLU A 251 -7.82 -15.51 12.67
N ALA A 252 -8.56 -16.56 13.02
CA ALA A 252 -8.03 -17.93 13.02
C ALA A 252 -7.54 -18.39 11.63
N PRO A 253 -8.26 -18.16 10.50
CA PRO A 253 -7.77 -18.56 9.18
C PRO A 253 -6.53 -17.77 8.74
N LYS A 254 -6.35 -16.54 9.21
CA LYS A 254 -5.12 -15.77 8.97
C LYS A 254 -3.96 -16.35 9.77
N PHE A 255 -4.20 -16.68 11.04
CA PHE A 255 -3.20 -17.30 11.91
C PHE A 255 -2.75 -18.68 11.38
N GLU A 256 -3.67 -19.50 10.89
CA GLU A 256 -3.34 -20.76 10.20
C GLU A 256 -2.45 -20.51 8.98
N LYS A 257 -2.81 -19.54 8.12
CA LYS A 257 -1.99 -19.14 6.97
C LYS A 257 -0.62 -18.57 7.36
N ASP A 258 -0.53 -17.84 8.47
CA ASP A 258 0.73 -17.34 9.03
C ASP A 258 1.60 -18.49 9.55
N LEU A 259 1.03 -19.53 10.16
CA LEU A 259 1.76 -20.75 10.52
C LEU A 259 2.23 -21.50 9.27
N ASP A 260 1.41 -21.60 8.22
CA ASP A 260 1.81 -22.19 6.94
C ASP A 260 3.01 -21.47 6.30
N GLN A 261 3.23 -20.18 6.60
CA GLN A 261 4.43 -19.47 6.15
C GLN A 261 5.72 -20.07 6.71
N LEU A 262 5.72 -20.73 7.86
CA LEU A 262 6.90 -21.44 8.38
C LEU A 262 7.29 -22.63 7.48
N TYR A 263 6.29 -23.24 6.82
CA TYR A 263 6.44 -24.41 5.96
C TYR A 263 6.76 -24.04 4.50
N GLN A 264 7.04 -22.77 4.21
CA GLN A 264 7.36 -22.27 2.88
C GLN A 264 8.68 -21.52 2.91
N SER A 265 9.54 -21.77 1.92
CA SER A 265 10.72 -20.93 1.68
C SER A 265 10.70 -20.30 0.31
N TYR A 266 11.19 -19.07 0.21
CA TYR A 266 11.37 -18.41 -1.07
C TYR A 266 12.51 -17.40 -1.06
N THR A 267 13.11 -17.19 -2.22
CA THR A 267 14.11 -16.16 -2.47
C THR A 267 13.85 -15.48 -3.81
N LYS A 268 13.90 -14.14 -3.83
CA LYS A 268 13.77 -13.33 -5.05
C LYS A 268 15.13 -12.71 -5.39
N ILE A 269 15.77 -13.22 -6.44
CA ILE A 269 17.10 -12.81 -6.90
C ILE A 269 16.93 -11.79 -8.03
N LEU A 270 17.58 -10.63 -7.91
CA LEU A 270 17.58 -9.62 -8.97
C LEU A 270 18.49 -10.06 -10.11
N GLU A 271 17.89 -10.34 -11.27
CA GLU A 271 18.58 -10.95 -12.40
C GLU A 271 18.99 -9.93 -13.46
N ASP A 272 18.09 -9.01 -13.80
CA ASP A 272 18.32 -7.94 -14.77
C ASP A 272 17.51 -6.69 -14.37
N MET A 273 17.93 -5.55 -14.89
CA MET A 273 17.33 -4.24 -14.66
C MET A 273 17.32 -3.46 -15.97
N LYS A 274 16.27 -2.69 -16.23
CA LYS A 274 16.25 -1.72 -17.32
C LYS A 274 15.43 -0.48 -17.00
N VAL A 275 15.74 0.59 -17.73
CA VAL A 275 14.93 1.80 -17.83
C VAL A 275 14.46 1.93 -19.27
N ASP A 276 13.15 1.98 -19.48
CA ASP A 276 12.58 2.37 -20.76
C ASP A 276 12.31 3.88 -20.73
N TYR A 277 12.83 4.57 -21.74
CA TYR A 277 12.78 6.03 -21.87
C TYR A 277 11.65 6.42 -22.81
N PHE A 278 10.71 7.25 -22.34
CA PHE A 278 9.61 7.76 -23.13
C PHE A 278 9.68 9.28 -23.24
N VAL A 279 9.36 9.80 -24.42
CA VAL A 279 9.18 11.23 -24.67
C VAL A 279 7.77 11.49 -25.19
N ASN A 280 7.17 12.57 -24.70
CA ASN A 280 5.90 13.09 -25.20
C ASN A 280 6.21 14.29 -26.07
N ILE A 281 6.02 14.15 -27.38
CA ILE A 281 6.23 15.20 -28.37
C ILE A 281 4.86 15.76 -28.75
N TYR A 282 4.68 17.06 -28.62
CA TYR A 282 3.50 17.74 -29.12
C TYR A 282 3.80 18.33 -30.49
N ARG A 283 2.92 18.08 -31.46
CA ARG A 283 2.82 18.83 -32.71
C ARG A 283 1.67 19.80 -32.59
N GLU A 284 1.99 21.08 -32.50
CA GLU A 284 1.02 22.16 -32.64
C GLU A 284 1.00 22.62 -34.09
N SER A 285 -0.17 22.57 -34.74
CA SER A 285 -0.37 22.93 -36.14
C SER A 285 -1.42 24.02 -36.30
N TRP A 286 -1.25 24.91 -37.28
CA TRP A 286 -2.15 26.04 -37.55
C TRP A 286 -2.19 26.36 -39.05
N ASP A 287 -3.11 27.23 -39.45
CA ASP A 287 -3.15 27.82 -40.78
C ASP A 287 -2.46 29.20 -40.75
N GLU A 288 -1.24 29.29 -41.29
CA GLU A 288 -0.44 30.52 -41.41
C GLU A 288 -1.08 31.56 -42.36
N ARG A 289 -2.15 31.20 -43.08
CA ARG A 289 -2.91 32.07 -43.99
C ARG A 289 -4.23 32.54 -43.39
N SER A 290 -4.55 32.16 -42.15
CA SER A 290 -5.76 32.61 -41.47
C SER A 290 -5.49 33.86 -40.63
N ASP A 291 -6.41 34.82 -40.66
CA ASP A 291 -6.38 36.01 -39.80
C ASP A 291 -6.65 35.67 -38.30
N PHE A 292 -6.92 34.40 -37.98
CA PHE A 292 -7.24 33.92 -36.63
C PHE A 292 -6.36 32.74 -36.23
N TYR A 293 -5.73 32.83 -35.07
CA TYR A 293 -4.92 31.76 -34.52
C TYR A 293 -5.78 30.53 -34.15
N ASN A 294 -5.56 29.41 -34.85
CA ASN A 294 -6.39 28.22 -34.80
C ASN A 294 -5.61 26.93 -34.41
N PRO A 295 -4.82 26.93 -33.32
CA PRO A 295 -3.88 25.85 -33.02
C PRO A 295 -4.59 24.51 -32.77
N ARG A 296 -3.98 23.45 -33.30
CA ARG A 296 -4.38 22.05 -33.07
C ARG A 296 -3.17 21.25 -32.61
N ILE A 297 -3.24 20.77 -31.37
CA ILE A 297 -2.21 19.95 -30.74
C ILE A 297 -2.52 18.47 -31.01
N PHE A 298 -1.50 17.73 -31.46
CA PHE A 298 -1.49 16.28 -31.53
C PHE A 298 -0.30 15.74 -30.74
N ALA A 299 -0.52 14.73 -29.90
CA ALA A 299 0.49 14.19 -29.00
C ALA A 299 1.04 12.84 -29.49
N TYR A 300 2.37 12.71 -29.50
CA TYR A 300 3.08 11.46 -29.75
C TYR A 300 3.79 11.01 -28.46
N THR A 301 3.48 9.82 -27.95
CA THR A 301 4.25 9.18 -26.89
C THR A 301 5.15 8.12 -27.53
N VAL A 302 6.46 8.33 -27.50
CA VAL A 302 7.45 7.50 -28.20
C VAL A 302 8.46 6.91 -27.21
N GLN A 303 8.67 5.60 -27.27
CA GLN A 303 9.80 4.96 -26.58
C GLN A 303 11.07 5.21 -27.40
N VAL A 304 12.12 5.72 -26.74
CA VAL A 304 13.38 6.15 -27.37
C VAL A 304 14.59 5.51 -26.71
N SER A 305 15.75 5.58 -27.38
CA SER A 305 17.02 5.15 -26.78
C SER A 305 17.52 6.19 -25.76
N PRO A 306 18.41 5.81 -24.81
CA PRO A 306 18.97 6.75 -23.83
C PRO A 306 19.67 7.95 -24.49
N ALA A 307 20.32 7.75 -25.64
CA ALA A 307 21.00 8.81 -26.39
C ALA A 307 20.02 9.81 -27.01
N VAL A 308 18.91 9.33 -27.58
CA VAL A 308 17.85 10.19 -28.14
C VAL A 308 17.15 10.95 -27.01
N PHE A 309 16.83 10.28 -25.90
CA PHE A 309 16.27 10.90 -24.71
C PHE A 309 17.18 12.02 -24.17
N GLN A 310 18.48 11.75 -24.03
CA GLN A 310 19.45 12.74 -23.57
C GLN A 310 19.54 13.93 -24.53
N ALA A 311 19.65 13.70 -25.84
CA ALA A 311 19.74 14.77 -26.83
C ALA A 311 18.51 15.70 -26.82
N LEU A 312 17.31 15.13 -26.71
CA LEU A 312 16.07 15.90 -26.63
C LEU A 312 15.96 16.67 -25.30
N ASN A 313 16.30 16.04 -24.17
CA ASN A 313 16.20 16.66 -22.84
C ASN A 313 17.29 17.72 -22.56
N GLN A 314 18.43 17.65 -23.26
CA GLN A 314 19.53 18.63 -23.15
C GLN A 314 19.44 19.78 -24.17
N SER A 315 18.51 19.69 -25.14
CA SER A 315 18.27 20.77 -26.11
C SER A 315 17.87 22.07 -25.40
N GLN A 316 18.48 23.18 -25.81
CA GLN A 316 18.07 24.51 -25.37
C GLN A 316 16.98 25.12 -26.26
N GLY A 317 16.73 24.58 -27.46
CA GLY A 317 15.72 25.08 -28.39
C GLY A 317 14.30 24.92 -27.86
N GLU A 318 13.42 25.85 -28.23
CA GLU A 318 11.98 25.78 -27.92
C GLU A 318 11.24 24.75 -28.80
N SER A 319 11.83 24.37 -29.94
CA SER A 319 11.31 23.36 -30.86
C SER A 319 12.35 22.31 -31.22
N ILE A 320 11.88 21.11 -31.55
CA ILE A 320 12.66 20.00 -32.13
C ILE A 320 12.68 20.13 -33.66
N ALA A 321 11.52 20.44 -34.25
CA ALA A 321 11.39 20.66 -35.69
C ALA A 321 10.21 21.59 -36.00
N GLU A 322 10.29 22.28 -37.14
CA GLU A 322 9.21 23.07 -37.73
C GLU A 322 8.82 22.50 -39.10
N LEU A 323 7.54 22.45 -39.41
CA LEU A 323 6.99 22.07 -40.71
C LEU A 323 6.30 23.30 -41.31
N LYS A 324 6.67 23.73 -42.52
CA LYS A 324 6.13 24.93 -43.18
C LYS A 324 5.86 24.69 -44.66
N SER A 325 4.83 25.33 -45.19
CA SER A 325 4.51 25.32 -46.62
C SER A 325 5.66 25.88 -47.48
N GLY A 326 5.97 25.22 -48.60
CA GLY A 326 6.98 25.64 -49.56
C GLY A 326 6.65 25.22 -51.00
N GLY A 327 7.51 25.59 -51.95
CA GLY A 327 7.21 25.50 -53.40
C GLY A 327 7.02 24.09 -53.99
N LYS A 328 7.19 23.01 -53.20
CA LYS A 328 6.91 21.62 -53.60
C LYS A 328 6.14 20.83 -52.51
N GLY A 329 5.38 21.52 -51.66
CA GLY A 329 4.63 20.91 -50.55
C GLY A 329 5.14 21.34 -49.18
N MET A 330 4.94 20.51 -48.16
CA MET A 330 5.39 20.79 -46.79
C MET A 330 6.86 20.46 -46.61
N ASN A 331 7.66 21.43 -46.16
CA ASN A 331 9.08 21.26 -45.86
C ASN A 331 9.28 21.17 -44.34
N ILE A 332 10.10 20.21 -43.89
CA ILE A 332 10.49 20.09 -42.48
C ILE A 332 11.90 20.65 -42.25
N ARG A 333 12.06 21.44 -41.19
CA ARG A 333 13.33 21.97 -40.69
C ARG A 333 13.53 21.47 -39.27
N VAL A 334 14.48 20.57 -39.06
CA VAL A 334 14.87 20.11 -37.72
C VAL A 334 15.81 21.15 -37.08
N THR A 335 15.72 21.31 -35.77
CA THR A 335 16.63 22.17 -34.99
C THR A 335 18.07 21.62 -35.06
N PRO A 336 19.09 22.45 -35.35
CA PRO A 336 20.47 21.99 -35.50
C PRO A 336 20.97 21.17 -34.30
N GLY A 337 21.55 20.00 -34.58
CA GLY A 337 22.03 19.06 -33.56
C GLY A 337 20.99 18.03 -33.11
N LEU A 338 19.72 18.15 -33.52
CA LEU A 338 18.66 17.17 -33.23
C LEU A 338 18.29 16.30 -34.43
N GLU A 339 18.98 16.38 -35.57
CA GLU A 339 18.64 15.66 -36.80
C GLU A 339 18.57 14.14 -36.60
N SER A 340 19.57 13.57 -35.90
CA SER A 340 19.59 12.14 -35.57
C SER A 340 18.52 11.76 -34.54
N ALA A 341 18.26 12.63 -33.56
CA ALA A 341 17.25 12.38 -32.53
C ALA A 341 15.83 12.42 -33.12
N PHE A 342 15.52 13.44 -33.93
CA PHE A 342 14.26 13.59 -34.63
C PHE A 342 14.01 12.43 -35.61
N LYS A 343 15.02 12.02 -36.40
CA LYS A 343 14.91 10.84 -37.26
C LYS A 343 14.59 9.56 -36.47
N ALA A 344 15.19 9.41 -35.28
CA ALA A 344 14.97 8.24 -34.43
C ALA A 344 13.59 8.23 -33.73
N LEU A 345 12.86 9.35 -33.67
CA LEU A 345 11.47 9.38 -33.20
C LEU A 345 10.51 8.67 -34.15
N ASN A 346 10.84 8.61 -35.45
CA ASN A 346 10.04 7.96 -36.51
C ASN A 346 8.54 8.35 -36.46
N LEU A 347 8.25 9.65 -36.29
CA LEU A 347 6.90 10.17 -36.17
C LEU A 347 6.14 10.08 -37.50
N ASP A 348 4.91 9.57 -37.48
CA ASP A 348 3.96 9.83 -38.56
C ASP A 348 3.51 11.30 -38.50
N LEU A 349 4.12 12.13 -39.34
CA LEU A 349 3.87 13.57 -39.37
C LEU A 349 2.44 13.91 -39.83
N ALA A 350 1.74 12.99 -40.50
CA ALA A 350 0.36 13.16 -40.97
C ALA A 350 -0.69 12.67 -39.97
N ALA A 351 -0.29 11.93 -38.92
CA ALA A 351 -1.21 11.43 -37.90
C ALA A 351 -2.06 12.56 -37.28
N GLY A 352 -3.39 12.39 -37.29
CA GLY A 352 -4.33 13.38 -36.77
C GLY A 352 -4.15 14.78 -37.35
N TRP A 353 -3.74 14.92 -38.61
CA TRP A 353 -3.69 16.24 -39.28
C TRP A 353 -5.11 16.82 -39.39
N PRO A 354 -5.39 18.07 -38.98
CA PRO A 354 -6.78 18.51 -38.77
C PRO A 354 -7.59 18.64 -40.06
N ASP A 355 -7.07 19.39 -41.04
CA ASP A 355 -7.63 19.56 -42.37
C ASP A 355 -6.55 20.10 -43.34
N SER A 356 -6.91 20.31 -44.61
CA SER A 356 -6.00 20.79 -45.66
C SER A 356 -5.61 22.28 -45.59
N ARG A 357 -6.17 23.05 -44.65
CA ARG A 357 -5.85 24.47 -44.44
C ARG A 357 -4.65 24.62 -43.52
N HIS A 358 -4.53 23.75 -42.51
CA HIS A 358 -3.35 23.68 -41.65
C HIS A 358 -2.08 23.44 -42.49
N ASN A 359 -1.17 24.41 -42.48
CA ASN A 359 -0.04 24.52 -43.41
C ASN A 359 1.29 24.94 -42.72
N ALA A 360 1.26 25.06 -41.40
CA ALA A 360 2.42 25.17 -40.54
C ALA A 360 2.25 24.29 -39.28
N ALA A 361 3.35 23.80 -38.73
CA ALA A 361 3.38 23.13 -37.43
C ALA A 361 4.75 23.23 -36.74
N THR A 362 4.76 23.15 -35.42
CA THR A 362 5.95 23.03 -34.58
C THR A 362 5.87 21.76 -33.74
N PHE A 363 6.95 21.00 -33.71
CA PHE A 363 7.14 19.83 -32.86
C PHE A 363 8.02 20.22 -31.67
N TYR A 364 7.56 20.01 -30.44
CA TYR A 364 8.31 20.30 -29.21
C TYR A 364 8.20 19.16 -28.19
N LEU A 365 9.22 19.04 -27.33
CA LEU A 365 9.22 18.11 -26.21
C LEU A 365 8.35 18.70 -25.09
N GLU A 366 7.20 18.08 -24.83
CA GLU A 366 6.30 18.48 -23.73
C GLU A 366 6.80 17.90 -22.41
N SER A 367 7.02 16.59 -22.37
CA SER A 367 7.41 15.89 -21.15
C SER A 367 8.20 14.62 -21.43
N THR A 368 8.89 14.15 -20.40
CA THR A 368 9.66 12.90 -20.41
C THR A 368 9.14 11.97 -19.33
N GLN A 369 9.22 10.66 -19.57
CA GLN A 369 8.85 9.65 -18.59
C GLN A 369 9.87 8.50 -18.59
N LEU A 370 10.31 8.09 -17.41
CA LEU A 370 11.11 6.89 -17.21
C LEU A 370 10.23 5.77 -16.64
N LYS A 371 10.28 4.59 -17.23
CA LYS A 371 9.67 3.37 -16.68
C LYS A 371 10.76 2.40 -16.27
N HIS A 372 10.75 2.02 -15.00
CA HIS A 372 11.78 1.17 -14.39
C HIS A 372 11.27 -0.27 -14.32
N PHE A 373 12.12 -1.23 -14.67
CA PHE A 373 11.77 -2.65 -14.68
C PHE A 373 12.88 -3.51 -14.12
N HIS A 374 12.50 -4.57 -13.42
CA HIS A 374 13.38 -5.63 -12.97
C HIS A 374 12.97 -6.96 -13.60
N LYS A 375 13.93 -7.87 -13.78
CA LYS A 375 13.73 -9.30 -14.02
C LYS A 375 14.30 -10.07 -12.83
N TYR A 376 13.69 -11.19 -12.47
CA TYR A 376 14.08 -11.97 -11.30
C TYR A 376 14.17 -13.46 -11.59
N LEU A 377 15.14 -14.10 -10.95
CA LEU A 377 15.09 -15.54 -10.66
C LEU A 377 14.42 -15.70 -9.30
N LYS A 378 13.23 -16.31 -9.29
CA LYS A 378 12.52 -16.72 -8.08
C LYS A 378 12.91 -18.15 -7.77
N GLU A 379 13.17 -18.42 -6.50
CA GLU A 379 13.23 -19.77 -5.95
C GLU A 379 12.14 -19.90 -4.90
N GLU A 380 11.36 -20.98 -4.97
CA GLU A 380 10.25 -21.28 -4.07
C GLU A 380 10.31 -22.78 -3.73
N ASN A 381 10.51 -23.09 -2.45
CA ASN A 381 10.64 -24.45 -1.93
C ASN A 381 11.63 -25.33 -2.72
N GLY A 382 12.74 -24.79 -3.22
CA GLY A 382 13.77 -25.48 -3.99
C GLY A 382 13.47 -25.68 -5.48
N GLU A 383 12.34 -25.17 -5.99
CA GLU A 383 12.06 -25.04 -7.42
C GLU A 383 12.38 -23.61 -7.87
N THR A 384 12.83 -23.41 -9.12
CA THR A 384 13.24 -22.08 -9.60
C THR A 384 12.55 -21.70 -10.90
N SER A 385 12.11 -20.44 -10.99
CA SER A 385 11.46 -19.86 -12.16
C SER A 385 11.97 -18.45 -12.46
N GLU A 386 11.98 -18.06 -13.73
CA GLU A 386 12.34 -16.70 -14.14
C GLU A 386 11.09 -15.87 -14.44
N THR A 387 11.12 -14.58 -14.10
CA THR A 387 10.04 -13.65 -14.42
C THR A 387 10.21 -13.05 -15.81
N GLY A 388 9.11 -12.50 -16.34
CA GLY A 388 9.21 -11.42 -17.33
C GLY A 388 9.72 -10.12 -16.70
N TRP A 389 9.66 -9.02 -17.46
CA TRP A 389 9.91 -7.69 -16.92
C TRP A 389 8.77 -7.24 -16.01
N GLU A 390 9.02 -7.18 -14.70
CA GLU A 390 8.11 -6.62 -13.71
C GLU A 390 8.39 -5.10 -13.57
N ALA A 391 7.38 -4.25 -13.74
CA ALA A 391 7.50 -2.81 -13.54
C ALA A 391 7.67 -2.48 -12.04
N VAL A 392 8.55 -1.54 -11.72
CA VAL A 392 8.87 -1.13 -10.33
C VAL A 392 8.85 0.39 -10.18
N SER A 393 8.75 0.89 -8.95
CA SER A 393 8.93 2.32 -8.69
C SER A 393 10.39 2.74 -8.91
N ALA A 394 10.61 4.01 -9.27
CA ALA A 394 11.96 4.57 -9.39
C ALA A 394 12.76 4.41 -8.08
N SER A 395 12.11 4.64 -6.93
CA SER A 395 12.71 4.46 -5.61
C SER A 395 13.17 3.03 -5.33
N PHE A 396 12.40 2.02 -5.74
CA PHE A 396 12.77 0.61 -5.56
C PHE A 396 13.87 0.19 -6.53
N TYR A 397 13.89 0.76 -7.75
CA TYR A 397 14.98 0.57 -8.71
C TYR A 397 16.29 1.15 -8.18
N GLU A 398 16.28 2.41 -7.74
CA GLU A 398 17.44 3.12 -7.18
C GLU A 398 18.05 2.40 -5.97
N GLN A 399 17.22 1.93 -5.03
CA GLN A 399 17.65 1.15 -3.86
C GLN A 399 18.31 -0.18 -4.23
N ASN A 400 18.08 -0.68 -5.45
CA ASN A 400 18.58 -1.96 -5.93
C ASN A 400 19.66 -1.85 -7.02
N LEU A 401 20.13 -0.64 -7.35
CA LEU A 401 21.18 -0.42 -8.34
C LEU A 401 22.48 -1.18 -8.05
N ASP A 402 22.84 -1.35 -6.78
CA ASP A 402 24.02 -2.10 -6.34
C ASP A 402 23.74 -3.59 -6.04
N ASN A 403 22.48 -4.04 -6.19
CA ASN A 403 22.00 -5.37 -5.81
C ASN A 403 21.85 -6.37 -6.97
N LEU A 404 22.42 -6.11 -8.16
CA LEU A 404 22.32 -7.05 -9.28
C LEU A 404 23.03 -8.38 -8.93
N GLY A 405 22.36 -9.49 -9.19
CA GLY A 405 22.79 -10.83 -8.75
C GLY A 405 22.57 -11.14 -7.27
N MET A 406 21.92 -10.26 -6.49
CA MET A 406 21.62 -10.48 -5.07
C MET A 406 20.22 -11.02 -4.87
N ALA A 407 20.03 -11.81 -3.81
CA ALA A 407 18.73 -12.04 -3.24
C ALA A 407 18.27 -10.78 -2.51
N ILE A 408 17.28 -10.07 -3.06
CA ILE A 408 16.72 -8.83 -2.49
C ILE A 408 15.52 -9.08 -1.58
N LEU A 409 15.09 -10.33 -1.49
CA LEU A 409 14.08 -10.82 -0.54
C LEU A 409 14.39 -12.31 -0.29
N SER A 410 14.43 -12.75 0.96
CA SER A 410 14.65 -14.17 1.31
C SER A 410 13.89 -14.57 2.56
N LYS A 411 13.07 -15.61 2.49
CA LYS A 411 12.41 -16.21 3.67
C LYS A 411 12.81 -17.69 3.78
N PRO A 412 13.70 -18.05 4.73
CA PRO A 412 14.04 -19.45 4.99
C PRO A 412 12.93 -20.17 5.76
N TYR A 413 12.88 -21.49 5.58
CA TYR A 413 11.95 -22.39 6.26
C TYR A 413 12.07 -22.22 7.78
N GLY A 414 10.94 -22.03 8.45
CA GLY A 414 10.86 -21.75 9.89
C GLY A 414 10.92 -20.28 10.30
N GLU A 415 11.01 -19.33 9.36
CA GLU A 415 10.81 -17.90 9.63
C GLU A 415 9.43 -17.43 9.14
N PHE A 416 8.76 -16.60 9.95
CA PHE A 416 7.53 -15.91 9.54
C PHE A 416 7.79 -14.81 8.52
N GLU A 417 8.75 -13.94 8.84
CA GLU A 417 9.04 -12.71 8.09
C GLU A 417 10.21 -12.92 7.13
N PRO A 418 10.11 -12.45 5.87
CA PRO A 418 11.27 -12.42 4.97
C PRO A 418 12.34 -11.46 5.49
N ASP A 419 13.60 -11.74 5.18
CA ASP A 419 14.67 -10.73 5.20
C ASP A 419 14.60 -9.90 3.90
N PRO A 420 14.33 -8.60 3.97
CA PRO A 420 14.34 -7.70 2.81
C PRO A 420 15.74 -7.14 2.50
N GLN A 421 16.77 -7.50 3.28
CA GLN A 421 18.12 -7.01 3.06
C GLN A 421 18.81 -7.81 1.96
N ALA A 422 19.42 -7.09 1.01
CA ALA A 422 20.09 -7.74 -0.11
C ALA A 422 21.30 -8.56 0.35
N ALA A 423 21.25 -9.87 0.11
CA ALA A 423 22.28 -10.82 0.50
C ALA A 423 22.66 -11.74 -0.68
N PRO A 424 23.79 -12.46 -0.61
CA PRO A 424 24.16 -13.39 -1.67
C PRO A 424 23.09 -14.50 -1.78
N PRO A 425 22.63 -14.89 -2.98
CA PRO A 425 21.54 -15.85 -3.13
C PRO A 425 21.72 -17.18 -2.39
N GLY A 426 20.74 -17.52 -1.53
CA GLY A 426 20.79 -18.70 -0.68
C GLY A 426 21.50 -18.51 0.66
N MET A 427 22.18 -17.39 0.91
CA MET A 427 22.83 -17.10 2.20
C MET A 427 21.88 -17.24 3.40
N ALA A 428 20.60 -16.89 3.22
CA ALA A 428 19.57 -17.02 4.25
C ALA A 428 19.22 -18.47 4.64
N TYR A 429 19.50 -19.45 3.78
CA TYR A 429 19.29 -20.87 4.02
C TYR A 429 20.48 -21.55 4.73
N VAL A 430 21.66 -20.94 4.67
CA VAL A 430 22.89 -21.49 5.27
C VAL A 430 22.73 -21.58 6.79
N GLY A 431 23.17 -22.69 7.37
CA GLY A 431 23.05 -22.97 8.80
C GLY A 431 21.66 -23.44 9.25
N ASN A 432 20.72 -23.67 8.34
CA ASN A 432 19.47 -24.39 8.62
C ASN A 432 19.59 -25.85 8.10
N PRO A 433 19.48 -26.88 8.97
CA PRO A 433 19.77 -28.26 8.63
C PRO A 433 18.84 -28.87 7.58
N LYS A 434 17.69 -28.25 7.29
CA LYS A 434 16.79 -28.68 6.20
C LYS A 434 17.41 -28.52 4.81
N TYR A 435 18.39 -27.64 4.66
CA TYR A 435 18.99 -27.29 3.37
C TYR A 435 20.39 -27.89 3.14
N GLY A 436 21.06 -28.35 4.20
CA GLY A 436 22.46 -28.74 4.13
C GLY A 436 23.13 -28.90 5.49
N GLU A 437 24.45 -29.03 5.45
CA GLU A 437 25.32 -29.17 6.63
C GLU A 437 26.66 -28.44 6.44
N TRP A 438 27.39 -28.21 7.53
CA TRP A 438 28.76 -27.72 7.49
C TRP A 438 29.74 -28.89 7.29
N LYS A 439 30.54 -28.84 6.23
CA LYS A 439 31.62 -29.79 5.94
C LYS A 439 32.98 -29.11 6.01
N LYS A 440 34.03 -29.91 6.18
CA LYS A 440 35.42 -29.46 6.09
C LYS A 440 35.99 -29.81 4.72
N ASP A 441 36.77 -28.89 4.14
CA ASP A 441 37.65 -29.21 3.02
C ASP A 441 38.92 -29.93 3.49
N GLU A 442 39.78 -30.33 2.55
CA GLU A 442 41.06 -31.01 2.82
C GLU A 442 42.04 -30.14 3.64
N ASN A 443 41.84 -28.81 3.65
CA ASN A 443 42.63 -27.85 4.41
C ASN A 443 42.00 -27.53 5.79
N GLY A 444 40.89 -28.17 6.15
CA GLY A 444 40.18 -28.00 7.42
C GLY A 444 39.21 -26.82 7.48
N ASN A 445 38.98 -26.08 6.39
CA ASN A 445 38.06 -24.96 6.34
C ASN A 445 36.60 -25.43 6.31
N ASN A 446 35.73 -24.80 7.11
CA ASN A 446 34.30 -25.11 7.11
C ASN A 446 33.56 -24.41 5.96
N PHE A 447 32.91 -25.19 5.08
CA PHE A 447 32.03 -24.74 4.01
C PHE A 447 30.64 -25.38 4.11
N TRP A 448 29.62 -24.71 3.57
CA TRP A 448 28.25 -25.22 3.54
C TRP A 448 28.01 -26.15 2.35
N SER A 449 27.52 -27.36 2.63
CA SER A 449 27.17 -28.39 1.66
C SER A 449 25.65 -28.51 1.58
N TRP A 450 25.09 -28.23 0.40
CA TRP A 450 23.64 -28.32 0.14
C TRP A 450 23.13 -29.77 0.03
N TYR A 451 21.84 -29.99 0.34
CA TYR A 451 21.15 -31.28 0.24
C TYR A 451 20.11 -31.34 -0.89
N GLY A 452 19.96 -32.51 -1.51
CA GLY A 452 18.84 -32.84 -2.40
C GLY A 452 18.66 -31.82 -3.53
N LYS A 453 17.43 -31.30 -3.68
CA LYS A 453 17.08 -30.28 -4.69
C LYS A 453 17.89 -28.98 -4.58
N TYR A 454 18.46 -28.68 -3.41
CA TYR A 454 19.31 -27.50 -3.20
C TYR A 454 20.75 -27.70 -3.68
N ALA A 455 21.17 -28.92 -4.04
CA ALA A 455 22.55 -29.25 -4.43
C ALA A 455 23.12 -28.35 -5.55
N PHE A 456 22.27 -27.88 -6.47
CA PHE A 456 22.68 -27.04 -7.58
C PHE A 456 22.79 -25.55 -7.25
N PHE A 457 22.38 -25.07 -6.06
CA PHE A 457 22.38 -23.64 -5.70
C PHE A 457 23.74 -22.96 -5.92
N SER A 458 24.84 -23.63 -5.55
CA SER A 458 26.20 -23.12 -5.76
C SER A 458 26.56 -22.86 -7.23
N ASN A 459 25.93 -23.56 -8.18
CA ASN A 459 26.14 -23.40 -9.63
C ASN A 459 25.05 -22.55 -10.29
N LEU A 460 23.82 -22.60 -9.77
CA LEU A 460 22.66 -21.90 -10.32
C LEU A 460 22.71 -20.39 -10.09
N PHE A 461 23.20 -19.99 -8.92
CA PHE A 461 23.25 -18.59 -8.51
C PHE A 461 24.59 -17.90 -8.82
N PHE A 462 25.66 -18.67 -9.01
CA PHE A 462 27.03 -18.16 -9.10
C PHE A 462 27.82 -18.80 -10.24
N PHE A 463 28.59 -17.97 -10.94
CA PHE A 463 29.57 -18.42 -11.91
C PHE A 463 30.88 -17.62 -11.73
N PRO A 464 32.02 -18.26 -11.40
CA PRO A 464 32.17 -19.69 -11.10
C PRO A 464 31.38 -20.10 -9.83
N PRO A 465 31.21 -21.42 -9.57
CA PRO A 465 30.41 -21.89 -8.45
C PRO A 465 30.97 -21.42 -7.09
N HIS A 466 30.08 -21.04 -6.18
CA HIS A 466 30.46 -20.48 -4.88
C HIS A 466 29.94 -21.31 -3.69
N TYR A 467 30.77 -21.45 -2.65
CA TYR A 467 30.45 -22.15 -1.41
C TYR A 467 30.59 -21.19 -0.22
N TYR A 468 29.61 -21.21 0.68
CA TYR A 468 29.61 -20.34 1.85
C TYR A 468 30.55 -20.85 2.92
N SER A 469 31.49 -20.02 3.37
CA SER A 469 32.33 -20.34 4.54
C SER A 469 31.65 -19.92 5.85
N TYR A 470 31.96 -20.64 6.94
CA TYR A 470 31.37 -20.35 8.26
C TYR A 470 31.62 -18.90 8.71
N GLY A 471 32.83 -18.37 8.48
CA GLY A 471 33.18 -16.99 8.86
C GLY A 471 32.38 -15.92 8.10
N SER A 472 32.17 -16.11 6.80
CA SER A 472 31.35 -15.23 5.96
C SER A 472 29.88 -15.25 6.40
N TRP A 473 29.34 -16.46 6.63
CA TRP A 473 27.98 -16.65 7.13
C TRP A 473 27.76 -16.04 8.52
N ASN A 474 28.67 -16.29 9.46
CA ASN A 474 28.54 -15.80 10.83
C ASN A 474 28.54 -14.26 10.86
N ARG A 475 29.45 -13.61 10.12
CA ARG A 475 29.52 -12.15 9.98
C ARG A 475 28.23 -11.57 9.39
N TRP A 476 27.70 -12.16 8.32
CA TRP A 476 26.41 -11.74 7.77
C TRP A 476 25.30 -11.87 8.80
N ARG A 477 25.21 -13.03 9.46
CA ARG A 477 24.17 -13.35 10.44
C ARG A 477 24.17 -12.39 11.64
N SER A 478 25.34 -11.98 12.14
CA SER A 478 25.44 -11.07 13.28
C SER A 478 25.28 -9.60 12.89
N ASP A 479 25.92 -9.17 11.81
CA ASP A 479 26.16 -7.74 11.57
C ASP A 479 25.30 -7.13 10.45
N TYR A 480 24.68 -7.97 9.61
CA TYR A 480 24.00 -7.55 8.37
C TYR A 480 22.54 -8.03 8.26
N ARG A 481 22.25 -9.30 8.61
CA ARG A 481 20.89 -9.89 8.52
C ARG A 481 19.86 -9.00 9.21
N TYR A 482 18.76 -8.69 8.52
CA TYR A 482 17.72 -7.72 8.95
C TYR A 482 18.18 -6.26 9.21
N LYS A 483 19.44 -5.91 8.94
CA LYS A 483 20.01 -4.56 9.23
C LYS A 483 20.43 -3.79 7.98
N LYS A 484 21.16 -4.43 7.06
CA LYS A 484 21.76 -3.79 5.87
C LYS A 484 22.24 -4.83 4.84
N PRO A 485 22.38 -4.46 3.54
CA PRO A 485 22.91 -5.35 2.50
C PRO A 485 24.32 -5.88 2.78
N TYR A 486 24.60 -7.12 2.36
CA TYR A 486 25.90 -7.79 2.52
C TYR A 486 26.47 -8.26 1.18
N TYR A 487 27.51 -7.57 0.71
CA TYR A 487 28.15 -7.85 -0.60
C TYR A 487 29.37 -8.77 -0.51
N GLY A 488 29.65 -9.38 0.66
CA GLY A 488 30.90 -10.09 0.91
C GLY A 488 32.13 -9.17 0.90
N GLN A 489 33.32 -9.76 1.01
CA GLN A 489 34.60 -9.05 0.90
C GLN A 489 35.63 -9.97 0.23
N SER A 490 36.36 -9.44 -0.74
CA SER A 490 37.53 -10.06 -1.39
C SER A 490 38.74 -9.14 -1.25
N GLN A 491 39.93 -9.59 -1.68
CA GLN A 491 41.14 -8.76 -1.69
C GLN A 491 41.01 -7.49 -2.55
N THR A 492 40.09 -7.47 -3.53
CA THR A 492 39.95 -6.39 -4.52
C THR A 492 38.64 -5.62 -4.42
N GLY A 493 37.79 -5.91 -3.41
CA GLY A 493 36.53 -5.21 -3.18
C GLY A 493 35.40 -6.11 -2.70
N TYR A 494 34.23 -6.00 -3.33
CA TYR A 494 33.07 -6.83 -3.03
C TYR A 494 33.11 -8.15 -3.81
N THR A 495 32.52 -9.19 -3.23
CA THR A 495 32.36 -10.50 -3.90
C THR A 495 31.08 -10.52 -4.74
N PHE A 496 30.00 -9.97 -4.20
CA PHE A 496 28.64 -10.02 -4.75
C PHE A 496 28.07 -8.62 -5.01
N GLY A 497 26.87 -8.57 -5.60
CA GLY A 497 26.22 -7.33 -6.03
C GLY A 497 26.76 -6.82 -7.36
N THR A 498 26.21 -5.69 -7.82
CA THR A 498 26.49 -5.09 -9.13
C THR A 498 27.98 -4.81 -9.38
N ARG A 499 28.76 -4.57 -8.31
CA ARG A 499 30.21 -4.30 -8.38
C ARG A 499 31.06 -5.46 -7.90
N GLY A 500 30.45 -6.63 -7.65
CA GLY A 500 31.11 -7.81 -7.11
C GLY A 500 31.89 -8.60 -8.17
N SER A 501 32.95 -9.30 -7.76
CA SER A 501 33.72 -10.18 -8.64
C SER A 501 32.87 -11.22 -9.36
N THR A 502 31.83 -11.76 -8.70
CA THR A 502 30.96 -12.79 -9.29
C THR A 502 30.02 -12.23 -10.37
N MET A 503 29.61 -10.96 -10.27
CA MET A 503 28.88 -10.25 -11.34
C MET A 503 29.76 -10.06 -12.58
N ASN A 504 31.04 -9.75 -12.39
CA ASN A 504 32.01 -9.53 -13.46
C ASN A 504 32.39 -10.82 -14.21
N GLN A 505 32.39 -11.97 -13.53
CA GLN A 505 32.79 -13.26 -14.10
C GLN A 505 31.63 -14.03 -14.77
N SER A 506 30.38 -13.74 -14.40
CA SER A 506 29.21 -14.49 -14.88
C SER A 506 28.71 -14.04 -16.26
N PRO A 507 28.68 -14.94 -17.28
CA PRO A 507 28.19 -14.59 -18.62
C PRO A 507 26.71 -14.18 -18.65
N ARG A 508 25.87 -14.76 -17.77
CA ARG A 508 24.45 -14.38 -17.59
C ARG A 508 24.31 -12.89 -17.31
N TYR A 509 25.15 -12.43 -16.38
CA TYR A 509 25.13 -11.09 -15.82
C TYR A 509 25.84 -10.07 -16.71
N GLN A 510 26.96 -10.44 -17.35
CA GLN A 510 27.61 -9.60 -18.36
C GLN A 510 26.73 -9.36 -19.59
N ASN A 511 25.88 -10.33 -19.96
CA ASN A 511 24.92 -10.21 -21.06
C ASN A 511 23.58 -9.56 -20.69
N SER A 512 23.39 -9.15 -19.45
CA SER A 512 22.17 -8.49 -18.99
C SER A 512 21.90 -7.15 -19.71
N THR A 513 20.63 -6.73 -19.74
CA THR A 513 20.21 -5.43 -20.28
C THR A 513 20.84 -4.30 -19.49
N PHE A 514 20.92 -4.42 -18.17
CA PHE A 514 21.59 -3.47 -17.29
C PHE A 514 23.07 -3.30 -17.65
N SER A 515 23.79 -4.41 -17.85
CA SER A 515 25.20 -4.40 -18.28
C SER A 515 25.37 -3.72 -19.63
N LYS A 516 24.60 -4.16 -20.63
CA LYS A 516 24.67 -3.65 -22.02
C LYS A 516 24.31 -2.16 -22.13
N THR A 517 23.41 -1.66 -21.29
CA THR A 517 23.04 -0.23 -21.24
C THR A 517 24.00 0.63 -20.40
N GLY A 518 25.07 0.04 -19.86
CA GLY A 518 26.12 0.75 -19.13
C GLY A 518 25.88 0.89 -17.63
N GLY A 519 24.92 0.18 -17.04
CA GLY A 519 24.67 0.18 -15.60
C GLY A 519 25.83 -0.36 -14.75
N LEU A 520 26.73 -1.17 -15.34
CA LEU A 520 28.00 -1.58 -14.73
C LEU A 520 29.12 -0.53 -14.83
N LYS A 521 28.95 0.51 -15.66
CA LYS A 521 29.90 1.62 -15.76
C LYS A 521 29.50 2.69 -14.76
N THR A 522 30.48 3.36 -14.15
CA THR A 522 30.24 4.50 -13.23
C THR A 522 29.76 5.73 -14.00
N ALA A 523 28.49 5.74 -14.41
CA ALA A 523 27.87 6.83 -15.15
C ALA A 523 27.55 8.03 -14.23
N SER A 524 27.81 9.25 -14.71
CA SER A 524 27.61 10.50 -13.96
C SER A 524 26.17 10.70 -13.48
N ALA A 525 26.01 11.41 -12.36
CA ALA A 525 24.71 11.66 -11.72
C ALA A 525 23.68 12.41 -12.61
N SER A 526 24.16 13.11 -13.66
CA SER A 526 23.32 13.91 -14.58
C SER A 526 22.26 13.11 -15.34
N VAL A 527 22.46 11.81 -15.57
CA VAL A 527 21.46 10.94 -16.22
C VAL A 527 20.44 10.38 -15.20
N ARG A 528 20.80 10.34 -13.91
CA ARG A 528 19.98 9.75 -12.84
C ARG A 528 18.93 10.71 -12.26
N GLY A 529 19.16 12.02 -12.31
CA GLY A 529 18.22 13.04 -11.81
C GLY A 529 17.42 13.78 -12.90
N GLY A 530 17.45 13.33 -14.16
CA GLY A 530 17.03 14.14 -15.32
C GLY A 530 15.52 14.39 -15.50
N ALA A 531 14.67 13.93 -14.58
CA ALA A 531 13.20 13.94 -14.74
C ALA A 531 12.49 15.22 -14.25
N SER A 532 13.21 16.19 -13.68
CA SER A 532 12.60 17.41 -13.09
C SER A 532 12.68 18.66 -13.98
N GLY A 533 13.10 18.52 -15.23
CA GLY A 533 13.17 19.62 -16.21
C GLY A 533 11.81 19.95 -16.84
N LEU A 534 10.88 20.55 -16.07
CA LEU A 534 9.63 21.07 -16.61
C LEU A 534 9.88 22.25 -17.58
N ARG A 535 9.97 21.97 -18.89
CA ARG A 535 9.77 22.97 -19.95
C ARG A 535 8.27 23.17 -20.21
N GLY A 536 7.55 23.56 -19.17
CA GLY A 536 6.12 23.89 -19.25
C GLY A 536 5.91 25.21 -19.99
N GLY A 537 5.89 25.14 -21.32
CA GLY A 537 5.76 26.29 -22.21
C GLY A 537 6.27 25.96 -23.60
N GLY A 538 5.38 25.45 -24.46
CA GLY A 538 5.64 25.43 -25.89
C GLY A 538 5.99 26.84 -26.40
N PRO A 539 6.77 26.96 -27.49
CA PRO A 539 7.14 28.25 -28.05
C PRO A 539 5.87 29.08 -28.24
N LYS A 540 5.79 30.25 -27.60
CA LYS A 540 4.74 31.24 -27.89
C LYS A 540 5.01 31.77 -29.28
N SER A 541 4.54 31.01 -30.27
CA SER A 541 4.88 31.22 -31.66
C SER A 541 4.45 32.62 -32.05
N LYS A 542 5.43 33.42 -32.46
CA LYS A 542 5.21 34.64 -33.23
C LYS A 542 4.81 34.25 -34.66
N GLY A 543 3.66 33.59 -34.78
CA GLY A 543 2.82 33.76 -35.96
C GLY A 543 2.51 35.26 -36.10
N LYS A 544 2.32 35.72 -37.33
CA LYS A 544 2.00 37.11 -37.61
C LYS A 544 0.65 37.53 -37.04
#